data_AF-A0A7G8EBS4-F1
#
_entry.id   AF-A0A7G8EBS4-F1
#
_cell.length_a   1.000
_cell.length_b   1.000
_cell.length_c   1.000
_cell.angle_alpha   90.00
_cell.angle_beta   90.00
_cell.angle_gamma   90.00
#
_symmetry.space_group_name_H-M   'P 1'
#
loop_
_entity.id
_entity.type
_entity.pdbx_description
1 polymer ?
#
loop_
_entity_poly.entity_id
_entity_poly.type
_entity_poly.pdbx_seq_one_letter_code
_entity_poly.pdbx_strand_id
1 'polypeptide(L)'
;MDLLLTALQRYYGWSSFRSGQRPVVECLLAGKDCLAVLPTGGGKSLCYQLPALVRSGLVVVISPLVALMEDQVLQLRRRGIAAACLHGGIELEERRRILEQAEAGTLRLLYLAPERLQGEATRSLLQEQTASGQLVALAVDEAHCISAWGHDFRPDYRRLGQLRELCPGVPMVALSATAAPRVRADILRLLHLRRPLIQVGSARRTNLHYAMRRRVKDPLQEVVAAIHQARGASLIYARTRRSVEHWAERLRSTGIEAIAYHAGLDPDVRLRALEHFLGSDGPVLVATVAFGMGVDRSDVGLVLHLDLPSTPEGYLQESGRAGRDGLPAHCLVLFSPADRTTLGWAMQASLRRTKSQDNTDEAHRVALAQRQLRRMEAVAEGEGCREQALLLSVGELVPPCGRCDRCQMECRRQNWSDEAQILLEKLAEDCGTDARRLSDVLNSEEGPSAHWGWLARRLVQEELIQESDDGNQRLYIRESGRRFMHRPWPLHYAA
;
A
#
# COMPACT_ATOMS: atom_id res chain seq x y z
N MET A 1 9.89 38.28 2.36
CA MET A 1 9.71 37.33 1.26
C MET A 1 9.97 35.93 1.82
N ASP A 2 9.01 35.02 1.70
CA ASP A 2 9.11 33.69 2.30
C ASP A 2 10.21 32.87 1.61
N LEU A 3 11.30 32.58 2.34
CA LEU A 3 12.46 31.85 1.82
C LEU A 3 12.06 30.45 1.33
N LEU A 4 11.09 29.79 1.97
CA LEU A 4 10.66 28.46 1.60
C LEU A 4 9.86 28.46 0.30
N LEU A 5 8.98 29.44 0.12
CA LEU A 5 8.26 29.61 -1.16
C LEU A 5 9.21 29.98 -2.29
N THR A 6 10.24 30.78 -2.00
CA THR A 6 11.27 31.15 -3.00
C THR A 6 12.05 29.92 -3.45
N ALA A 7 12.48 29.06 -2.52
CA ALA A 7 13.15 27.81 -2.83
C ALA A 7 12.24 26.83 -3.57
N LEU A 8 10.98 26.72 -3.14
CA LEU A 8 9.98 25.87 -3.78
C LEU A 8 9.76 26.28 -5.25
N GLN A 9 9.56 27.57 -5.52
CA GLN A 9 9.40 28.09 -6.87
C GLN A 9 10.67 27.89 -7.70
N ARG A 10 11.86 28.13 -7.12
CA ARG A 10 13.14 27.99 -7.83
C ARG A 10 13.43 26.56 -8.28
N TYR A 11 13.24 25.57 -7.40
CA TYR A 11 13.67 24.19 -7.67
C TYR A 11 12.55 23.29 -8.22
N TYR A 12 11.29 23.60 -7.90
CA TYR A 12 10.13 22.78 -8.29
C TYR A 12 9.13 23.53 -9.17
N GLY A 13 9.24 24.85 -9.31
CA GLY A 13 8.29 25.66 -10.08
C GLY A 13 6.91 25.80 -9.42
N TRP A 14 6.75 25.39 -8.15
CA TRP A 14 5.46 25.41 -7.46
C TRP A 14 5.28 26.70 -6.66
N SER A 15 4.11 27.32 -6.81
CA SER A 15 3.76 28.58 -6.15
C SER A 15 3.27 28.42 -4.70
N SER A 16 2.94 27.19 -4.29
CA SER A 16 2.42 26.90 -2.95
C SER A 16 2.72 25.47 -2.50
N PHE A 17 2.77 25.29 -1.18
CA PHE A 17 2.85 23.96 -0.56
C PHE A 17 1.49 23.26 -0.60
N ARG A 18 1.50 21.94 -0.80
CA ARG A 18 0.35 21.09 -0.53
C ARG A 18 0.12 21.00 0.99
N SER A 19 -1.11 20.67 1.37
CA SER A 19 -1.50 20.54 2.78
C SER A 19 -0.57 19.59 3.54
N GLY A 20 -0.12 20.03 4.71
CA GLY A 20 0.77 19.26 5.59
C GLY A 20 2.25 19.25 5.22
N GLN A 21 2.67 19.73 4.04
CA GLN A 21 4.09 19.73 3.66
C GLN A 21 4.91 20.77 4.44
N ARG A 22 4.43 22.01 4.49
CA ARG A 22 5.14 23.14 5.10
C ARG A 22 5.51 22.89 6.58
N PRO A 23 4.60 22.41 7.46
CA PRO A 23 4.95 22.10 8.84
C PRO A 23 6.10 21.10 8.98
N VAL A 24 6.18 20.10 8.09
CA VAL A 24 7.25 19.08 8.12
C VAL A 24 8.59 19.70 7.71
N VAL A 25 8.60 20.51 6.64
CA VAL A 25 9.80 21.23 6.18
C VAL A 25 10.32 22.17 7.27
N GLU A 26 9.45 22.98 7.86
CA GLU A 26 9.79 23.92 8.94
C GLU A 26 10.31 23.18 10.19
N CYS A 27 9.70 22.05 10.53
CA CYS A 27 10.14 21.20 11.64
C CYS A 27 11.57 20.69 11.45
N LEU A 28 11.88 20.15 10.27
CA LEU A 28 13.22 19.67 9.94
C LEU A 28 14.25 20.80 9.93
N LEU A 29 13.92 21.95 9.35
CA LEU A 29 14.80 23.12 9.34
C LEU A 29 15.04 23.70 10.74
N ALA A 30 14.11 23.49 11.68
CA ALA A 30 14.26 23.82 13.08
C ALA A 30 15.05 22.77 13.90
N GLY A 31 15.58 21.73 13.26
CA GLY A 31 16.36 20.69 13.93
C GLY A 31 15.53 19.74 14.79
N LYS A 32 14.24 19.56 14.46
CA LYS A 32 13.31 18.69 15.21
C LYS A 32 12.94 17.46 14.41
N ASP A 33 12.67 16.36 15.12
CA ASP A 33 12.18 15.13 14.52
C ASP A 33 10.72 15.28 14.06
N CYS A 34 10.33 14.49 13.05
CA CYS A 34 8.97 14.48 12.54
C CYS A 34 8.51 13.08 12.13
N LEU A 35 7.25 12.76 12.42
CA LEU A 35 6.51 11.69 11.76
C LEU A 35 5.51 12.34 10.81
N ALA A 36 5.68 12.15 9.51
CA ALA A 36 4.81 12.67 8.47
C ALA A 36 4.02 11.53 7.79
N VAL A 37 2.74 11.43 8.11
CA VAL A 37 1.80 10.52 7.43
C VAL A 37 1.00 11.34 6.44
N LEU A 38 1.45 11.37 5.18
CA LEU A 38 0.84 12.17 4.11
C LEU A 38 0.42 11.25 2.97
N PRO A 39 -0.80 11.40 2.40
CA PRO A 39 -1.35 10.47 1.42
C PRO A 39 -0.49 10.31 0.16
N THR A 40 -0.76 9.27 -0.63
CA THR A 40 -0.18 9.12 -1.96
C THR A 40 -0.48 10.36 -2.81
N GLY A 41 0.53 10.86 -3.53
CA GLY A 41 0.43 12.14 -4.23
C GLY A 41 0.47 13.38 -3.33
N GLY A 42 0.60 13.26 -2.00
CA GLY A 42 0.77 14.40 -1.08
C GLY A 42 2.13 15.09 -1.18
N GLY A 43 3.04 14.61 -2.03
CA GLY A 43 4.38 15.17 -2.23
C GLY A 43 5.29 14.98 -1.01
N LYS A 44 5.29 13.77 -0.43
CA LYS A 44 6.14 13.40 0.72
C LYS A 44 7.62 13.71 0.48
N SER A 45 8.13 13.42 -0.71
CA SER A 45 9.55 13.62 -1.02
C SER A 45 10.01 15.06 -0.91
N LEU A 46 9.13 16.03 -1.19
CA LEU A 46 9.43 17.45 -1.00
C LEU A 46 9.81 17.76 0.45
N CYS A 47 9.18 17.08 1.42
CA CYS A 47 9.37 17.34 2.84
C CYS A 47 10.82 17.15 3.29
N TYR A 48 11.57 16.23 2.67
CA TYR A 48 12.99 16.02 2.96
C TYR A 48 13.93 16.57 1.87
N GLN A 49 13.47 16.69 0.62
CA GLN A 49 14.28 17.26 -0.46
C GLN A 49 14.47 18.77 -0.32
N LEU A 50 13.43 19.51 0.04
CA LEU A 50 13.52 20.97 0.14
C LEU A 50 14.46 21.44 1.27
N PRO A 51 14.47 20.83 2.47
CA PRO A 51 15.47 21.15 3.50
C PRO A 51 16.92 21.01 3.03
N ALA A 52 17.25 19.98 2.24
CA ALA A 52 18.60 19.78 1.69
C ALA A 52 19.07 20.99 0.85
N LEU A 53 18.15 21.53 0.05
CA LEU A 53 18.39 22.65 -0.85
C LEU A 53 18.47 23.98 -0.09
N VAL A 54 17.60 24.18 0.90
CA VAL A 54 17.57 25.40 1.72
C VAL A 54 18.82 25.53 2.59
N ARG A 55 19.26 24.43 3.22
CA ARG A 55 20.46 24.42 4.07
C ARG A 55 21.76 24.24 3.30
N SER A 56 21.69 23.90 2.01
CA SER A 56 22.86 23.58 1.19
C SER A 56 23.76 22.54 1.87
N GLY A 57 23.15 21.44 2.35
CA GLY A 57 23.85 20.30 2.93
C GLY A 57 23.28 18.97 2.45
N LEU A 58 23.69 17.88 3.07
CA LEU A 58 23.29 16.52 2.69
C LEU A 58 22.04 16.08 3.45
N VAL A 59 21.07 15.50 2.75
CA VAL A 59 19.99 14.69 3.34
C VAL A 59 20.17 13.26 2.90
N VAL A 60 20.18 12.34 3.87
CA VAL A 60 20.26 10.90 3.61
C VAL A 60 18.86 10.30 3.72
N VAL A 61 18.41 9.63 2.66
CA VAL A 61 17.06 9.06 2.53
C VAL A 61 17.15 7.54 2.52
N ILE A 62 16.68 6.91 3.58
CA ILE A 62 16.57 5.45 3.68
C ILE A 62 15.26 5.03 3.01
N SER A 63 15.33 4.17 1.99
CA SER A 63 14.16 3.71 1.23
C SER A 63 14.25 2.20 0.96
N PRO A 64 13.12 1.46 0.92
CA PRO A 64 13.15 0.00 0.87
C PRO A 64 13.26 -0.56 -0.55
N LEU A 65 13.09 0.30 -1.57
CA LEU A 65 12.99 -0.11 -2.96
C LEU A 65 14.07 0.55 -3.80
N VAL A 66 15.09 -0.22 -4.18
CA VAL A 66 16.17 0.21 -5.06
C VAL A 66 15.66 0.86 -6.35
N ALA A 67 14.74 0.20 -7.05
CA ALA A 67 14.14 0.72 -8.28
C ALA A 67 13.52 2.11 -8.10
N LEU A 68 12.85 2.35 -6.97
CA LEU A 68 12.25 3.65 -6.67
C LEU A 68 13.32 4.70 -6.39
N MET A 69 14.38 4.31 -5.68
CA MET A 69 15.49 5.21 -5.38
C MET A 69 16.19 5.67 -6.66
N GLU A 70 16.44 4.77 -7.60
CA GLU A 70 17.03 5.07 -8.91
C GLU A 70 16.16 6.06 -9.69
N ASP A 71 14.83 5.81 -9.74
CA ASP A 71 13.87 6.70 -10.41
C ASP A 71 13.86 8.10 -9.77
N GLN A 72 13.87 8.20 -8.43
CA GLN A 72 13.92 9.48 -7.71
C GLN A 72 15.21 10.24 -7.98
N VAL A 73 16.36 9.56 -7.96
CA VAL A 73 17.66 10.16 -8.27
C VAL A 73 17.70 10.68 -9.70
N LEU A 74 17.17 9.92 -10.67
CA LEU A 74 17.09 10.35 -12.06
C LEU A 74 16.24 11.63 -12.20
N GLN A 75 15.07 11.68 -11.56
CA GLN A 75 14.21 12.87 -11.57
C GLN A 75 14.88 14.10 -10.93
N LEU A 76 15.60 13.91 -9.82
CA LEU A 76 16.36 14.99 -9.17
C LEU A 76 17.50 15.50 -10.05
N ARG A 77 18.26 14.60 -10.67
CA ARG A 77 19.34 14.97 -11.61
C ARG A 77 18.82 15.74 -12.82
N ARG A 78 17.66 15.35 -13.38
CA ARG A 78 16.98 16.09 -14.47
C ARG A 78 16.59 17.53 -14.05
N ARG A 79 16.37 17.77 -12.75
CA ARG A 79 16.12 19.11 -12.19
C ARG A 79 17.39 19.87 -11.80
N GLY A 80 18.57 19.33 -12.10
CA GLY A 80 19.85 19.92 -11.70
C GLY A 80 20.18 19.77 -10.22
N ILE A 81 19.51 18.85 -9.51
CA ILE A 81 19.78 18.57 -8.09
C ILE A 81 20.76 17.41 -7.99
N ALA A 82 21.89 17.63 -7.32
CA ALA A 82 22.91 16.62 -7.10
C ALA A 82 22.40 15.52 -6.15
N ALA A 83 22.05 14.37 -6.71
CA ALA A 83 21.54 13.22 -5.99
C ALA A 83 22.24 11.91 -6.43
N ALA A 84 22.35 10.96 -5.52
CA ALA A 84 22.92 9.63 -5.76
C ALA A 84 22.17 8.54 -4.98
N CYS A 85 22.35 7.28 -5.39
CA CYS A 85 21.74 6.10 -4.79
C CYS A 85 22.83 5.09 -4.39
N LEU A 86 22.80 4.57 -3.17
CA LEU A 86 23.68 3.51 -2.68
C LEU A 86 22.86 2.27 -2.29
N HIS A 87 23.07 1.16 -2.99
CA HIS A 87 22.45 -0.14 -2.73
C HIS A 87 23.43 -1.29 -3.03
N GLY A 88 23.05 -2.54 -2.74
CA GLY A 88 23.94 -3.70 -2.89
C GLY A 88 24.34 -4.04 -4.34
N GLY A 89 23.63 -3.51 -5.33
CA GLY A 89 23.81 -3.84 -6.76
C GLY A 89 24.70 -2.86 -7.53
N ILE A 90 25.26 -1.84 -6.89
CA ILE A 90 26.11 -0.85 -7.56
C ILE A 90 27.52 -1.39 -7.80
N GLU A 91 28.14 -0.98 -8.91
CA GLU A 91 29.54 -1.27 -9.19
C GLU A 91 30.47 -0.55 -8.21
N LEU A 92 31.66 -1.13 -7.98
CA LEU A 92 32.61 -0.63 -6.99
C LEU A 92 33.13 0.78 -7.31
N GLU A 93 33.35 1.08 -8.59
CA GLU A 93 33.84 2.38 -9.04
C GLU A 93 32.79 3.48 -8.81
N GLU A 94 31.54 3.23 -9.23
CA GLU A 94 30.44 4.16 -8.98
C GLU A 94 30.19 4.36 -7.49
N ARG A 95 30.31 3.29 -6.68
CA ARG A 95 30.24 3.41 -5.22
C ARG A 95 31.29 4.37 -4.68
N ARG A 96 32.56 4.25 -5.09
CA ARG A 96 33.64 5.13 -4.63
C ARG A 96 33.35 6.57 -5.02
N ARG A 97 32.96 6.80 -6.27
CA ARG A 97 32.58 8.12 -6.79
C ARG A 97 31.47 8.77 -5.96
N ILE A 98 30.42 8.02 -5.60
CA ILE A 98 29.31 8.56 -4.79
C ILE A 98 29.79 8.95 -3.39
N LEU A 99 30.64 8.14 -2.75
CA LEU A 99 31.20 8.45 -1.43
C LEU A 99 32.07 9.70 -1.49
N GLU A 100 32.97 9.80 -2.47
CA GLU A 100 33.82 10.98 -2.69
C GLU A 100 32.99 12.26 -2.91
N GLN A 101 31.90 12.17 -3.68
CA GLN A 101 31.00 13.31 -3.89
C GLN A 101 30.26 13.74 -2.62
N ALA A 102 29.92 12.78 -1.74
CA ALA A 102 29.30 13.06 -0.45
C ALA A 102 30.30 13.72 0.50
N GLU A 103 31.53 13.19 0.58
CA GLU A 103 32.64 13.74 1.38
C GLU A 103 32.99 15.16 0.94
N ALA A 104 33.08 15.40 -0.37
CA ALA A 104 33.34 16.73 -0.94
C ALA A 104 32.18 17.74 -0.75
N GLY A 105 31.06 17.32 -0.15
CA GLY A 105 29.90 18.19 0.08
C GLY A 105 29.20 18.64 -1.21
N THR A 106 29.36 17.89 -2.31
CA THR A 106 28.75 18.22 -3.60
C THR A 106 27.34 17.64 -3.74
N LEU A 107 27.06 16.50 -3.09
CA LEU A 107 25.74 15.88 -3.05
C LEU A 107 24.79 16.61 -2.09
N ARG A 108 23.51 16.71 -2.49
CA ARG A 108 22.41 17.22 -1.66
C ARG A 108 21.54 16.10 -1.14
N LEU A 109 21.35 15.04 -1.93
CA LEU A 109 20.52 13.90 -1.56
C LEU A 109 21.26 12.59 -1.80
N LEU A 110 21.29 11.74 -0.77
CA LEU A 110 21.82 10.39 -0.86
C LEU A 110 20.73 9.39 -0.48
N TYR A 111 20.20 8.69 -1.48
CA TYR A 111 19.29 7.57 -1.25
C TYR A 111 20.10 6.34 -0.83
N LEU A 112 19.72 5.70 0.26
CA LEU A 112 20.44 4.58 0.86
C LEU A 112 19.52 3.39 1.10
N ALA A 113 19.86 2.23 0.56
CA ALA A 113 19.15 1.01 0.86
C ALA A 113 19.50 0.55 2.30
N PRO A 114 18.54 0.07 3.10
CA PRO A 114 18.72 -0.15 4.54
C PRO A 114 19.86 -1.13 4.86
N GLU A 115 20.10 -2.13 4.02
CA GLU A 115 21.19 -3.10 4.17
C GLU A 115 22.59 -2.45 4.13
N ARG A 116 22.71 -1.28 3.50
CA ARG A 116 23.99 -0.55 3.36
C ARG A 116 24.46 0.11 4.64
N LEU A 117 23.58 0.27 5.63
CA LEU A 117 23.92 0.81 6.94
C LEU A 117 24.82 -0.13 7.77
N GLN A 118 24.96 -1.38 7.36
CA GLN A 118 25.87 -2.34 7.99
C GLN A 118 27.32 -2.16 7.52
N GLY A 119 27.55 -1.50 6.39
CA GLY A 119 28.89 -1.31 5.82
C GLY A 119 29.65 -0.19 6.51
N GLU A 120 30.90 -0.46 6.90
CA GLU A 120 31.75 0.49 7.64
C GLU A 120 31.90 1.84 6.92
N ALA A 121 32.24 1.83 5.63
CA ALA A 121 32.39 3.07 4.85
C ALA A 121 31.13 3.96 4.87
N THR A 122 29.93 3.36 4.86
CA THR A 122 28.67 4.13 4.95
C THR A 122 28.54 4.77 6.34
N ARG A 123 28.90 4.03 7.40
CA ARG A 123 28.82 4.52 8.78
C ARG A 123 29.81 5.65 9.03
N SER A 124 31.06 5.50 8.56
CA SER A 124 32.09 6.53 8.64
C SER A 124 31.64 7.82 7.95
N LEU A 125 31.13 7.72 6.71
CA LEU A 125 30.58 8.87 5.99
C LEU A 125 29.49 9.59 6.80
N LEU A 126 28.53 8.86 7.37
CA LEU A 126 27.45 9.45 8.15
C LEU A 126 27.97 10.17 9.42
N GLN A 127 28.95 9.58 10.09
CA GLN A 127 29.58 10.17 11.28
C GLN A 127 30.35 11.45 10.93
N GLU A 128 31.12 11.45 9.84
CA GLU A 128 31.88 12.61 9.36
C GLU A 128 30.96 13.77 8.91
N GLN A 129 29.91 13.46 8.15
CA GLN A 129 28.91 14.45 7.72
C GLN A 129 28.12 15.01 8.91
N THR A 130 27.89 14.20 9.94
CA THR A 130 27.31 14.67 11.20
C THR A 130 28.27 15.59 11.95
N ALA A 131 29.52 15.20 12.13
CA ALA A 131 30.53 15.96 12.86
C ALA A 131 30.85 17.31 12.22
N SER A 132 30.84 17.37 10.89
CA SER A 132 31.06 18.59 10.10
C SER A 132 29.82 19.50 10.00
N GLY A 133 28.66 19.08 10.53
CA GLY A 133 27.40 19.82 10.46
C GLY A 133 26.80 19.89 9.05
N GLN A 134 27.29 19.07 8.11
CA GLN A 134 26.81 19.02 6.73
C GLN A 134 25.57 18.13 6.56
N LEU A 135 25.34 17.18 7.47
CA LEU A 135 24.15 16.33 7.47
C LEU A 135 22.93 17.10 8.01
N VAL A 136 22.08 17.55 7.09
CA VAL A 136 20.90 18.39 7.37
C VAL A 136 19.80 17.58 8.06
N ALA A 137 19.52 16.38 7.56
CA ALA A 137 18.47 15.51 8.09
C ALA A 137 18.67 14.06 7.64
N LEU A 138 18.09 13.15 8.42
CA LEU A 138 17.84 11.77 8.03
C LEU A 138 16.37 11.63 7.65
N ALA A 139 16.08 11.01 6.51
CA ALA A 139 14.73 10.68 6.09
C ALA A 139 14.56 9.17 6.01
N VAL A 140 13.55 8.63 6.67
CA VAL A 140 13.13 7.24 6.53
C VAL A 140 11.85 7.22 5.71
N ASP A 141 11.97 6.87 4.43
CA ASP A 141 10.85 6.74 3.51
C ASP A 141 10.19 5.36 3.64
N GLU A 142 8.90 5.30 3.34
CA GLU A 142 8.03 4.15 3.59
C GLU A 142 8.25 3.56 5.00
N ALA A 143 8.26 4.44 6.00
CA ALA A 143 8.58 4.09 7.39
C ALA A 143 7.68 3.01 7.99
N HIS A 144 6.49 2.77 7.41
CA HIS A 144 5.61 1.67 7.81
C HIS A 144 6.29 0.29 7.68
N CYS A 145 7.30 0.14 6.80
CA CYS A 145 8.10 -1.08 6.65
C CYS A 145 8.80 -1.54 7.95
N ILE A 146 9.02 -0.63 8.90
CA ILE A 146 9.64 -0.95 10.19
C ILE A 146 8.76 -1.80 11.09
N SER A 147 7.44 -1.63 10.96
CA SER A 147 6.47 -2.30 11.80
C SER A 147 6.13 -3.66 11.20
N ALA A 148 6.14 -4.70 12.03
CA ALA A 148 5.63 -6.02 11.65
C ALA A 148 4.16 -5.98 11.24
N TRP A 149 3.43 -4.94 11.69
CA TRP A 149 2.02 -4.71 11.41
C TRP A 149 1.78 -3.89 10.14
N GLY A 150 2.83 -3.34 9.53
CA GLY A 150 2.78 -2.70 8.22
C GLY A 150 2.62 -3.72 7.10
N HIS A 151 2.12 -3.29 5.93
CA HIS A 151 1.88 -4.20 4.80
C HIS A 151 3.16 -4.65 4.09
N ASP A 152 4.25 -3.89 4.20
CA ASP A 152 5.56 -4.19 3.58
C ASP A 152 6.68 -4.37 4.63
N PHE A 153 6.48 -5.23 5.63
CA PHE A 153 7.48 -5.45 6.69
C PHE A 153 8.87 -5.84 6.15
N ARG A 154 9.91 -5.10 6.56
CA ARG A 154 11.33 -5.39 6.24
C ARG A 154 12.19 -5.52 7.51
N PRO A 155 12.85 -6.66 7.74
CA PRO A 155 13.70 -6.86 8.91
C PRO A 155 14.80 -5.80 9.08
N ASP A 156 15.44 -5.37 7.99
CA ASP A 156 16.51 -4.36 8.05
C ASP A 156 16.03 -3.00 8.56
N TYR A 157 14.75 -2.67 8.34
CA TYR A 157 14.18 -1.44 8.87
C TYR A 157 14.13 -1.42 10.41
N ARG A 158 13.98 -2.57 11.08
CA ARG A 158 13.98 -2.62 12.56
C ARG A 158 15.29 -2.13 13.17
N ARG A 159 16.39 -2.17 12.41
CA ARG A 159 17.71 -1.74 12.86
C ARG A 159 17.95 -0.25 12.64
N LEU A 160 17.04 0.48 12.01
CA LEU A 160 17.21 1.91 11.72
C LEU A 160 17.27 2.78 12.98
N GLY A 161 16.87 2.28 14.15
CA GLY A 161 17.12 2.94 15.43
C GLY A 161 18.61 3.26 15.66
N GLN A 162 19.53 2.47 15.10
CA GLN A 162 20.97 2.70 15.18
C GLN A 162 21.41 4.03 14.54
N LEU A 163 20.62 4.58 13.59
CA LEU A 163 20.89 5.88 13.00
C LEU A 163 20.95 6.99 14.05
N ARG A 164 20.21 6.83 15.15
CA ARG A 164 20.21 7.80 16.24
C ARG A 164 21.55 7.87 16.96
N GLU A 165 22.24 6.73 17.06
CA GLU A 165 23.58 6.64 17.66
C GLU A 165 24.65 7.10 16.67
N LEU A 166 24.49 6.77 15.39
CA LEU A 166 25.43 7.17 14.32
C LEU A 166 25.40 8.68 14.03
N CYS A 167 24.24 9.31 14.16
CA CYS A 167 24.02 10.71 13.77
C CYS A 167 23.39 11.50 14.93
N PRO A 168 24.13 11.71 16.05
CA PRO A 168 23.61 12.41 17.20
C PRO A 168 23.26 13.87 16.86
N GLY A 169 22.10 14.34 17.31
CA GLY A 169 21.64 15.72 17.11
C GLY A 169 21.05 16.03 15.74
N VAL A 170 21.20 15.14 14.75
CA VAL A 170 20.62 15.32 13.41
C VAL A 170 19.10 15.06 13.46
N PRO A 171 18.26 15.94 12.89
CA PRO A 171 16.81 15.73 12.85
C PRO A 171 16.46 14.55 11.95
N MET A 172 15.49 13.75 12.38
CA MET A 172 14.98 12.61 11.63
C MET A 172 13.52 12.80 11.26
N VAL A 173 13.19 12.59 9.98
CA VAL A 173 11.81 12.50 9.50
C VAL A 173 11.48 11.07 9.09
N ALA A 174 10.37 10.54 9.59
CA ALA A 174 9.79 9.29 9.12
C ALA A 174 8.56 9.59 8.27
N LEU A 175 8.52 9.09 7.04
CA LEU A 175 7.45 9.36 6.08
C LEU A 175 6.70 8.08 5.72
N SER A 176 5.37 8.14 5.67
CA SER A 176 4.55 7.05 5.12
C SER A 176 3.31 7.58 4.43
N ALA A 177 2.86 6.88 3.38
CA ALA A 177 1.54 7.14 2.76
C ALA A 177 0.39 6.71 3.67
N THR A 178 0.57 5.55 4.29
CA THR A 178 -0.43 4.88 5.12
C THR A 178 0.26 4.44 6.41
N ALA A 179 -0.30 4.82 7.56
CA ALA A 179 0.20 4.38 8.85
C ALA A 179 -0.92 4.43 9.89
N ALA A 180 -1.51 3.28 10.16
CA ALA A 180 -2.51 3.12 11.22
C ALA A 180 -1.92 3.50 12.60
N PRO A 181 -2.75 3.84 13.61
CA PRO A 181 -2.27 4.29 14.92
C PRO A 181 -1.19 3.41 15.56
N ARG A 182 -1.32 2.08 15.46
CA ARG A 182 -0.33 1.12 15.98
C ARG A 182 0.99 1.18 15.21
N VAL A 183 0.95 1.29 13.88
CA VAL A 183 2.14 1.44 13.03
C VAL A 183 2.86 2.74 13.35
N ARG A 184 2.14 3.84 13.58
CA ARG A 184 2.74 5.11 14.02
C ARG A 184 3.48 4.98 15.34
N ALA A 185 2.87 4.31 16.33
CA ALA A 185 3.52 4.06 17.62
C ALA A 185 4.80 3.24 17.48
N ASP A 186 4.80 2.23 16.61
CA ASP A 186 6.01 1.45 16.31
C ASP A 186 7.09 2.27 15.62
N ILE A 187 6.74 3.12 14.65
CA ILE A 187 7.70 4.00 13.97
C ILE A 187 8.38 4.91 14.99
N LEU A 188 7.60 5.57 15.85
CA LEU A 188 8.09 6.47 16.89
C LEU A 188 9.08 5.73 17.83
N ARG A 189 8.68 4.54 18.28
CA ARG A 189 9.46 3.72 19.22
C ARG A 189 10.71 3.15 18.59
N LEU A 190 10.65 2.57 17.40
CA LEU A 190 11.76 1.84 16.76
C LEU A 190 12.79 2.77 16.10
N LEU A 191 12.39 3.96 15.65
CA LEU A 191 13.32 4.99 15.16
C LEU A 191 13.85 5.91 16.26
N HIS A 192 13.38 5.75 17.50
CA HIS A 192 13.79 6.56 18.66
C HIS A 192 13.56 8.08 18.39
N LEU A 193 12.40 8.42 17.83
CA LEU A 193 12.05 9.81 17.50
C LEU A 193 11.83 10.63 18.79
N ARG A 194 12.49 11.78 18.90
CA ARG A 194 12.57 12.62 20.09
C ARG A 194 11.58 13.77 20.02
N ARG A 195 10.50 13.69 20.81
CA ARG A 195 9.42 14.70 20.86
C ARG A 195 9.01 15.19 19.45
N PRO A 196 8.70 14.27 18.51
CA PRO A 196 8.55 14.63 17.11
C PRO A 196 7.26 15.41 16.87
N LEU A 197 7.26 16.25 15.85
CA LEU A 197 6.02 16.71 15.23
C LEU A 197 5.32 15.51 14.59
N ILE A 198 4.07 15.24 14.97
CA ILE A 198 3.24 14.21 14.33
C ILE A 198 2.29 14.92 13.35
N GLN A 199 2.66 14.94 12.08
CA GLN A 199 1.84 15.51 10.99
C GLN A 199 1.08 14.38 10.30
N VAL A 200 -0.24 14.36 10.44
CA VAL A 200 -1.11 13.38 9.77
C VAL A 200 -2.05 14.12 8.84
N GLY A 201 -1.92 13.88 7.55
CA GLY A 201 -2.87 14.32 6.54
C GLY A 201 -4.01 13.32 6.38
N SER A 202 -5.19 13.82 6.00
CA SER A 202 -6.31 12.96 5.61
C SER A 202 -5.92 12.15 4.37
N ALA A 203 -6.24 10.85 4.38
CA ALA A 203 -6.10 9.98 3.22
C ALA A 203 -7.34 10.03 2.31
N ARG A 204 -8.38 10.77 2.71
CA ARG A 204 -9.62 10.91 1.94
C ARG A 204 -9.37 11.63 0.62
N ARG A 205 -9.98 11.09 -0.45
CA ARG A 205 -9.90 11.66 -1.80
C ARG A 205 -11.30 11.81 -2.37
N THR A 206 -11.79 13.05 -2.39
CA THR A 206 -13.14 13.38 -2.85
C THR A 206 -13.37 13.12 -4.33
N ASN A 207 -12.30 13.08 -5.11
CA ASN A 207 -12.33 12.83 -6.54
C ASN A 207 -12.29 11.34 -6.93
N LEU A 208 -12.10 10.42 -5.97
CA LEU A 208 -12.05 8.99 -6.26
C LEU A 208 -13.41 8.32 -6.08
N HIS A 209 -13.77 7.48 -7.05
CA HIS A 209 -14.96 6.63 -7.07
C HIS A 209 -14.57 5.18 -6.88
N TYR A 210 -14.86 4.63 -5.70
CA TYR A 210 -14.56 3.24 -5.38
C TYR A 210 -15.69 2.31 -5.80
N ALA A 211 -15.35 1.24 -6.51
CA ALA A 211 -16.25 0.14 -6.84
C ALA A 211 -15.55 -1.20 -6.62
N MET A 212 -16.27 -2.18 -6.06
CA MET A 212 -15.75 -3.54 -5.86
C MET A 212 -16.80 -4.55 -6.32
N ARG A 213 -16.45 -5.33 -7.35
CA ARG A 213 -17.37 -6.23 -8.05
C ARG A 213 -16.85 -7.66 -8.04
N ARG A 214 -17.79 -8.61 -8.00
CA ARG A 214 -17.44 -10.03 -8.14
C ARG A 214 -16.95 -10.29 -9.56
N ARG A 215 -15.79 -10.91 -9.67
CA ARG A 215 -15.15 -11.27 -10.93
C ARG A 215 -15.91 -12.44 -11.56
N VAL A 216 -16.43 -12.21 -12.76
CA VAL A 216 -16.99 -13.26 -13.62
C VAL A 216 -15.88 -14.13 -14.21
N LYS A 217 -16.24 -15.27 -14.82
CA LYS A 217 -15.26 -16.24 -15.37
C LYS A 217 -14.30 -15.59 -16.38
N ASP A 218 -14.82 -14.74 -17.27
CA ASP A 218 -13.99 -13.93 -18.17
C ASP A 218 -14.38 -12.44 -18.07
N PRO A 219 -13.59 -11.62 -17.34
CA PRO A 219 -13.91 -10.22 -17.14
C PRO A 219 -13.38 -9.30 -18.24
N LEU A 220 -12.85 -9.83 -19.36
CA LEU A 220 -12.21 -8.99 -20.40
C LEU A 220 -13.12 -7.86 -20.91
N GLN A 221 -14.39 -8.15 -21.20
CA GLN A 221 -15.33 -7.13 -21.67
C GLN A 221 -15.59 -6.03 -20.64
N GLU A 222 -15.66 -6.39 -19.36
CA GLU A 222 -15.81 -5.41 -18.27
C GLU A 222 -14.56 -4.55 -18.12
N VAL A 223 -13.37 -5.15 -18.23
CA VAL A 223 -12.09 -4.42 -18.17
C VAL A 223 -11.97 -3.45 -19.34
N VAL A 224 -12.26 -3.90 -20.57
CA VAL A 224 -12.25 -3.05 -21.78
C VAL A 224 -13.24 -1.89 -21.64
N ALA A 225 -14.46 -2.17 -21.17
CA ALA A 225 -15.47 -1.13 -20.95
C ALA A 225 -15.01 -0.11 -19.91
N ALA A 226 -14.39 -0.56 -18.80
CA ALA A 226 -13.85 0.33 -17.78
C ALA A 226 -12.71 1.21 -18.33
N ILE A 227 -11.81 0.66 -19.16
CA ILE A 227 -10.74 1.41 -19.81
C ILE A 227 -11.31 2.48 -20.74
N HIS A 228 -12.29 2.14 -21.59
CA HIS A 228 -12.88 3.12 -22.52
C HIS A 228 -13.68 4.23 -21.82
N GLN A 229 -14.24 3.97 -20.64
CA GLN A 229 -14.92 4.98 -19.82
C GLN A 229 -13.94 5.85 -19.03
N ALA A 230 -12.70 5.39 -18.84
CA ALA A 230 -11.71 6.12 -18.09
C ALA A 230 -11.17 7.30 -18.91
N ARG A 231 -10.89 8.40 -18.21
CA ARG A 231 -10.07 9.48 -18.77
C ARG A 231 -8.59 9.15 -18.63
N GLY A 232 -7.76 9.74 -19.50
CA GLY A 232 -6.30 9.66 -19.37
C GLY A 232 -5.79 8.23 -19.24
N ALA A 233 -4.72 8.02 -18.48
CA ALA A 233 -4.10 6.71 -18.34
C ALA A 233 -4.89 5.73 -17.46
N SER A 234 -4.73 4.43 -17.75
CA SER A 234 -5.24 3.34 -16.92
C SER A 234 -4.10 2.53 -16.31
N LEU A 235 -4.20 2.27 -15.01
CA LEU A 235 -3.27 1.43 -14.26
C LEU A 235 -3.98 0.17 -13.77
N ILE A 236 -3.52 -0.99 -14.24
CA ILE A 236 -4.13 -2.29 -13.96
C ILE A 236 -3.18 -3.12 -13.10
N TYR A 237 -3.62 -3.51 -11.92
CA TYR A 237 -2.88 -4.38 -11.02
C TYR A 237 -3.29 -5.85 -11.18
N ALA A 238 -2.30 -6.70 -11.39
CA ALA A 238 -2.45 -8.15 -11.40
C ALA A 238 -1.46 -8.80 -10.42
N ARG A 239 -1.85 -9.93 -9.82
CA ARG A 239 -1.08 -10.56 -8.74
C ARG A 239 0.28 -11.09 -9.16
N THR A 240 0.39 -11.70 -10.33
CA THR A 240 1.59 -12.43 -10.77
C THR A 240 2.16 -11.85 -12.05
N ARG A 241 3.48 -12.00 -12.26
CA ARG A 241 4.17 -11.60 -13.51
C ARG A 241 3.51 -12.22 -14.74
N ARG A 242 3.19 -13.51 -14.65
CA ARG A 242 2.46 -14.24 -15.70
C ARG A 242 1.09 -13.63 -15.99
N SER A 243 0.35 -13.22 -14.95
CA SER A 243 -0.96 -12.57 -15.12
C SER A 243 -0.79 -11.20 -15.79
N VAL A 244 0.23 -10.43 -15.40
CA VAL A 244 0.55 -9.14 -16.02
C VAL A 244 0.80 -9.29 -17.53
N GLU A 245 1.70 -10.19 -17.92
CA GLU A 245 2.02 -10.44 -19.34
C GLU A 245 0.78 -10.93 -20.11
N HIS A 246 0.03 -11.86 -19.52
CA HIS A 246 -1.19 -12.40 -20.12
C HIS A 246 -2.25 -11.32 -20.36
N TRP A 247 -2.51 -10.46 -19.38
CA TRP A 247 -3.50 -9.39 -19.51
C TRP A 247 -3.06 -8.30 -20.49
N ALA A 248 -1.77 -7.95 -20.51
CA ALA A 248 -1.24 -7.02 -21.51
C ALA A 248 -1.43 -7.57 -22.94
N GLU A 249 -1.20 -8.86 -23.17
CA GLU A 249 -1.46 -9.49 -24.47
C GLU A 249 -2.96 -9.52 -24.82
N ARG A 250 -3.82 -9.90 -23.87
CA ARG A 250 -5.27 -9.94 -24.09
C ARG A 250 -5.88 -8.57 -24.39
N LEU A 251 -5.36 -7.50 -23.81
CA LEU A 251 -5.80 -6.14 -24.09
C LEU A 251 -5.29 -5.67 -25.46
N ARG A 252 -4.06 -6.02 -25.82
CA ARG A 252 -3.51 -5.75 -27.17
C ARG A 252 -4.33 -6.43 -28.26
N SER A 253 -4.81 -7.65 -28.04
CA SER A 253 -5.68 -8.33 -29.02
C SER A 253 -7.06 -7.69 -29.18
N THR A 254 -7.49 -6.82 -28.25
CA THR A 254 -8.71 -6.00 -28.39
C THR A 254 -8.44 -4.60 -28.95
N GLY A 255 -7.22 -4.32 -29.41
CA GLY A 255 -6.83 -3.01 -29.96
C GLY A 255 -6.44 -1.97 -28.91
N ILE A 256 -6.30 -2.35 -27.63
CA ILE A 256 -5.85 -1.47 -26.55
C ILE A 256 -4.34 -1.55 -26.45
N GLU A 257 -3.65 -0.40 -26.51
CA GLU A 257 -2.21 -0.34 -26.24
C GLU A 257 -1.93 -0.58 -24.74
N ALA A 258 -1.64 -1.84 -24.40
CA ALA A 258 -1.36 -2.28 -23.04
C ALA A 258 0.10 -2.73 -22.86
N ILE A 259 0.78 -2.12 -21.89
CA ILE A 259 2.18 -2.36 -21.57
C ILE A 259 2.27 -3.19 -20.29
N ALA A 260 3.10 -4.23 -20.30
CA ALA A 260 3.39 -5.03 -19.12
C ALA A 260 4.53 -4.39 -18.31
N TYR A 261 4.40 -4.35 -16.98
CA TYR A 261 5.45 -3.91 -16.06
C TYR A 261 5.57 -4.81 -14.84
N HIS A 262 6.75 -5.39 -14.63
CA HIS A 262 7.08 -6.06 -13.37
C HIS A 262 8.59 -6.18 -13.14
N ALA A 263 8.99 -6.45 -11.90
CA ALA A 263 10.39 -6.58 -11.49
C ALA A 263 11.19 -7.70 -12.19
N GLY A 264 10.53 -8.61 -12.93
CA GLY A 264 11.21 -9.61 -13.75
C GLY A 264 11.62 -9.13 -15.15
N LEU A 265 11.22 -7.94 -15.57
CA LEU A 265 11.64 -7.37 -16.84
C LEU A 265 13.06 -6.82 -16.74
N ASP A 266 13.77 -6.85 -17.86
CA ASP A 266 15.07 -6.19 -18.00
C ASP A 266 15.00 -4.70 -17.62
N PRO A 267 16.01 -4.13 -16.94
CA PRO A 267 16.00 -2.73 -16.51
C PRO A 267 15.73 -1.74 -17.64
N ASP A 268 16.29 -1.94 -18.83
CA ASP A 268 16.10 -1.04 -19.97
C ASP A 268 14.67 -1.15 -20.53
N VAL A 269 14.09 -2.35 -20.51
CA VAL A 269 12.68 -2.57 -20.88
C VAL A 269 11.75 -1.89 -19.88
N ARG A 270 12.03 -1.99 -18.59
CA ARG A 270 11.25 -1.30 -17.53
C ARG A 270 11.31 0.21 -17.69
N LEU A 271 12.49 0.75 -18.01
CA LEU A 271 12.68 2.18 -18.24
C LEU A 271 11.83 2.63 -19.43
N ARG A 272 11.93 1.96 -20.59
CA ARG A 272 11.12 2.30 -21.77
C ARG A 272 9.62 2.19 -21.51
N ALA A 273 9.19 1.15 -20.81
CA ALA A 273 7.79 0.98 -20.43
C ALA A 273 7.28 2.13 -19.54
N LEU A 274 8.09 2.57 -18.57
CA LEU A 274 7.77 3.69 -17.71
C LEU A 274 7.76 5.02 -18.48
N GLU A 275 8.76 5.27 -19.33
CA GLU A 275 8.84 6.48 -20.15
C GLU A 275 7.65 6.58 -21.10
N HIS A 276 7.28 5.48 -21.75
CA HIS A 276 6.08 5.40 -22.56
C HIS A 276 4.83 5.66 -21.71
N PHE A 277 4.68 5.01 -20.55
CA PHE A 277 3.56 5.25 -19.66
C PHE A 277 3.49 6.70 -19.14
N LEU A 278 4.60 7.43 -19.06
CA LEU A 278 4.60 8.83 -18.63
C LEU A 278 4.35 9.80 -19.80
N GLY A 279 4.77 9.45 -21.01
CA GLY A 279 4.74 10.33 -22.19
C GLY A 279 3.54 10.14 -23.12
N SER A 280 2.92 8.97 -23.15
CA SER A 280 1.83 8.67 -24.08
C SER A 280 0.49 9.22 -23.61
N ASP A 281 -0.42 9.50 -24.55
CA ASP A 281 -1.80 9.89 -24.26
C ASP A 281 -2.67 8.64 -24.01
N GLY A 282 -3.34 8.58 -22.86
CA GLY A 282 -4.20 7.46 -22.47
C GLY A 282 -3.59 6.03 -22.43
N PRO A 283 -2.31 5.79 -22.07
CA PRO A 283 -1.75 4.45 -22.08
C PRO A 283 -2.38 3.54 -21.01
N VAL A 284 -2.39 2.24 -21.29
CA VAL A 284 -2.75 1.21 -20.32
C VAL A 284 -1.49 0.52 -19.84
N LEU A 285 -1.27 0.51 -18.54
CA LEU A 285 -0.17 -0.24 -17.94
C LEU A 285 -0.72 -1.33 -17.02
N VAL A 286 -0.32 -2.56 -17.30
CA VAL A 286 -0.60 -3.72 -16.47
C VAL A 286 0.63 -4.01 -15.64
N ALA A 287 0.49 -4.07 -14.32
CA ALA A 287 1.63 -4.21 -13.44
C ALA A 287 1.35 -5.06 -12.19
N THR A 288 2.42 -5.57 -11.58
CA THR A 288 2.32 -6.09 -10.20
C THR A 288 2.41 -4.94 -9.20
N VAL A 289 2.08 -5.21 -7.93
CA VAL A 289 2.20 -4.24 -6.82
C VAL A 289 3.60 -3.61 -6.74
N ALA A 290 4.64 -4.33 -7.19
CA ALA A 290 6.03 -3.83 -7.24
C ALA A 290 6.21 -2.56 -8.09
N PHE A 291 5.34 -2.30 -9.08
CA PHE A 291 5.36 -1.07 -9.87
C PHE A 291 4.87 0.14 -9.07
N GLY A 292 4.04 -0.09 -8.04
CA GLY A 292 3.29 0.93 -7.36
C GLY A 292 4.15 2.10 -6.92
N MET A 293 5.05 1.93 -5.97
CA MET A 293 5.49 3.01 -5.07
C MET A 293 6.05 4.30 -5.72
N GLY A 294 6.43 4.35 -6.99
CA GLY A 294 7.11 5.50 -7.61
C GLY A 294 6.41 6.32 -8.68
N VAL A 295 5.30 5.84 -9.24
CA VAL A 295 4.76 6.46 -10.45
C VAL A 295 4.02 7.75 -10.11
N ASP A 296 4.44 8.84 -10.77
CA ASP A 296 3.89 10.19 -10.61
C ASP A 296 3.31 10.72 -11.93
N ARG A 297 2.24 10.06 -12.37
CA ARG A 297 1.39 10.52 -13.47
C ARG A 297 0.12 11.15 -12.89
N SER A 298 -0.24 12.36 -13.33
CA SER A 298 -1.31 13.15 -12.69
C SER A 298 -2.72 12.76 -13.14
N ASP A 299 -2.86 12.35 -14.39
CA ASP A 299 -4.11 12.15 -15.14
C ASP A 299 -4.58 10.69 -15.19
N VAL A 300 -4.09 9.82 -14.30
CA VAL A 300 -4.56 8.41 -14.22
C VAL A 300 -6.04 8.41 -13.85
N GLY A 301 -6.93 8.11 -14.80
CA GLY A 301 -8.38 8.11 -14.58
C GLY A 301 -8.95 6.78 -14.13
N LEU A 302 -8.18 5.68 -14.24
CA LEU A 302 -8.57 4.37 -13.76
C LEU A 302 -7.41 3.67 -13.05
N VAL A 303 -7.67 3.21 -11.82
CA VAL A 303 -6.89 2.16 -11.15
C VAL A 303 -7.79 0.93 -11.04
N LEU A 304 -7.40 -0.16 -11.69
CA LEU A 304 -8.15 -1.41 -11.71
C LEU A 304 -7.34 -2.53 -11.06
N HIS A 305 -7.93 -3.28 -10.14
CA HIS A 305 -7.36 -4.50 -9.59
C HIS A 305 -8.10 -5.70 -10.17
N LEU A 306 -7.37 -6.61 -10.82
CA LEU A 306 -7.91 -7.86 -11.37
C LEU A 306 -8.10 -8.94 -10.30
N ASP A 307 -7.57 -8.69 -9.11
CA ASP A 307 -7.45 -9.59 -7.98
C ASP A 307 -7.74 -8.80 -6.70
N LEU A 308 -8.31 -9.44 -5.66
CA LEU A 308 -8.42 -8.78 -4.36
C LEU A 308 -7.02 -8.35 -3.84
N PRO A 309 -6.84 -7.08 -3.43
CA PRO A 309 -5.64 -6.62 -2.74
C PRO A 309 -5.39 -7.40 -1.44
N SER A 310 -4.13 -7.46 -1.02
CA SER A 310 -3.74 -8.20 0.19
C SER A 310 -4.17 -7.50 1.48
N THR A 311 -4.23 -6.17 1.48
CA THR A 311 -4.59 -5.35 2.64
C THR A 311 -5.38 -4.10 2.21
N PRO A 312 -6.29 -3.57 3.06
CA PRO A 312 -6.95 -2.29 2.82
C PRO A 312 -5.98 -1.11 2.70
N GLU A 313 -4.92 -1.10 3.52
CA GLU A 313 -3.91 -0.04 3.53
C GLU A 313 -3.10 -0.02 2.22
N GLY A 314 -2.77 -1.20 1.69
CA GLY A 314 -2.11 -1.35 0.39
C GLY A 314 -3.00 -0.85 -0.75
N TYR A 315 -4.28 -1.27 -0.75
CA TYR A 315 -5.24 -0.80 -1.74
C TYR A 315 -5.43 0.73 -1.70
N LEU A 316 -5.45 1.34 -0.52
CA LEU A 316 -5.53 2.80 -0.39
C LEU A 316 -4.29 3.49 -0.99
N GLN A 317 -3.11 2.90 -0.85
CA GLN A 317 -1.88 3.42 -1.46
C GLN A 317 -1.90 3.28 -2.99
N GLU A 318 -2.36 2.14 -3.50
CA GLU A 318 -2.45 1.79 -4.93
C GLU A 318 -3.51 2.63 -5.66
N SER A 319 -4.73 2.66 -5.12
CA SER A 319 -5.83 3.47 -5.64
C SER A 319 -5.56 4.98 -5.55
N GLY A 320 -4.78 5.44 -4.57
CA GLY A 320 -4.33 6.83 -4.45
C GLY A 320 -3.42 7.33 -5.60
N ARG A 321 -3.12 6.49 -6.58
CA ARG A 321 -2.45 6.85 -7.83
C ARG A 321 -3.39 7.48 -8.85
N ALA A 322 -4.68 7.19 -8.76
CA ALA A 322 -5.69 7.81 -9.59
C ALA A 322 -5.90 9.29 -9.25
N GLY A 323 -6.24 10.07 -10.28
CA GLY A 323 -6.71 11.46 -10.20
C GLY A 323 -5.87 12.37 -9.31
N ARG A 324 -4.54 12.37 -9.48
CA ARG A 324 -3.63 13.27 -8.73
C ARG A 324 -3.74 14.73 -9.17
N ASP A 325 -4.28 14.97 -10.36
CA ASP A 325 -4.75 16.27 -10.83
C ASP A 325 -6.02 16.79 -10.10
N GLY A 326 -6.63 15.96 -9.25
CA GLY A 326 -7.86 16.30 -8.51
C GLY A 326 -9.15 16.11 -9.32
N LEU A 327 -9.06 15.70 -10.58
CA LEU A 327 -10.23 15.41 -11.42
C LEU A 327 -10.80 14.01 -11.09
N PRO A 328 -12.09 13.74 -11.39
CA PRO A 328 -12.74 12.47 -11.06
C PRO A 328 -11.99 11.26 -11.62
N ALA A 329 -11.81 10.20 -10.83
CA ALA A 329 -11.17 8.97 -11.29
C ALA A 329 -11.79 7.73 -10.63
N HIS A 330 -11.71 6.59 -11.31
CA HIS A 330 -12.33 5.33 -10.89
C HIS A 330 -11.29 4.38 -10.28
N CYS A 331 -11.68 3.75 -9.17
CA CYS A 331 -10.90 2.73 -8.49
C CYS A 331 -11.75 1.46 -8.42
N LEU A 332 -11.48 0.50 -9.32
CA LEU A 332 -12.26 -0.71 -9.49
C LEU A 332 -11.49 -1.94 -8.98
N VAL A 333 -12.13 -2.78 -8.17
CA VAL A 333 -11.62 -4.11 -7.80
C VAL A 333 -12.54 -5.17 -8.38
N LEU A 334 -11.98 -6.09 -9.16
CA LEU A 334 -12.61 -7.34 -9.57
C LEU A 334 -12.08 -8.46 -8.67
N PHE A 335 -12.92 -8.95 -7.76
CA PHE A 335 -12.51 -9.95 -6.78
C PHE A 335 -13.30 -11.25 -6.89
N SER A 336 -12.67 -12.37 -6.55
CA SER A 336 -13.33 -13.66 -6.38
C SER A 336 -13.17 -14.14 -4.94
N PRO A 337 -14.18 -14.80 -4.33
CA PRO A 337 -13.98 -15.48 -3.05
C PRO A 337 -12.83 -16.50 -3.07
N ALA A 338 -12.50 -17.06 -4.24
CA ALA A 338 -11.35 -17.97 -4.41
C ALA A 338 -9.98 -17.26 -4.33
N ASP A 339 -9.95 -15.93 -4.45
CA ASP A 339 -8.72 -15.14 -4.30
C ASP A 339 -8.10 -15.33 -2.93
N ARG A 340 -8.92 -15.56 -1.89
CA ARG A 340 -8.42 -15.78 -0.53
C ARG A 340 -7.61 -17.04 -0.40
N THR A 341 -8.09 -18.15 -0.94
CA THR A 341 -7.36 -19.43 -0.91
C THR A 341 -6.04 -19.30 -1.67
N THR A 342 -6.09 -18.64 -2.84
CA THR A 342 -4.91 -18.40 -3.69
C THR A 342 -3.89 -17.49 -3.01
N LEU A 343 -4.34 -16.40 -2.37
CA LEU A 343 -3.50 -15.47 -1.61
C LEU A 343 -2.93 -16.12 -0.36
N GLY A 344 -3.74 -16.85 0.40
CA GLY A 344 -3.31 -17.60 1.58
C GLY A 344 -2.18 -18.57 1.25
N TRP A 345 -2.33 -19.35 0.16
CA TRP A 345 -1.28 -20.25 -0.31
C TRP A 345 -0.04 -19.52 -0.81
N ALA A 346 -0.19 -18.44 -1.58
CA ALA A 346 0.94 -17.66 -2.06
C ALA A 346 1.74 -17.02 -0.89
N MET A 347 1.03 -16.52 0.13
CA MET A 347 1.63 -15.98 1.35
C MET A 347 2.39 -17.07 2.11
N GLN A 348 1.78 -18.23 2.34
CA GLN A 348 2.44 -19.38 2.99
C GLN A 348 3.68 -19.85 2.21
N ALA A 349 3.59 -19.95 0.87
CA ALA A 349 4.70 -20.39 0.03
C ALA A 349 5.87 -19.39 0.00
N SER A 350 5.59 -18.09 0.05
CA SER A 350 6.62 -17.04 0.10
C SER A 350 7.36 -17.02 1.44
N LEU A 351 6.67 -17.34 2.54
CA LEU A 351 7.24 -17.40 3.88
C LEU A 351 8.16 -18.62 4.06
N ARG A 352 7.75 -19.79 3.55
CA ARG A 352 8.58 -21.02 3.58
C ARG A 352 9.91 -20.92 2.82
N ARG A 353 10.04 -19.98 1.87
CA ARG A 353 11.31 -19.72 1.15
C ARG A 353 12.30 -18.89 1.96
N THR A 354 11.83 -18.21 3.00
CA THR A 354 12.69 -17.44 3.90
C THR A 354 13.12 -18.39 5.01
N LYS A 355 14.38 -18.86 5.01
CA LYS A 355 14.94 -19.66 6.10
C LYS A 355 15.05 -18.80 7.38
N SER A 356 13.94 -18.58 8.10
CA SER A 356 13.97 -18.11 9.48
C SER A 356 14.14 -19.30 10.41
N GLN A 357 15.09 -19.22 11.35
CA GLN A 357 15.39 -20.29 12.31
C GLN A 357 14.33 -20.49 13.40
N ASP A 358 13.24 -19.70 13.40
CA ASP A 358 12.19 -19.73 14.43
C ASP A 358 10.77 -19.95 13.82
N ASN A 359 10.16 -21.09 14.14
CA ASN A 359 8.83 -21.48 13.66
C ASN A 359 7.68 -20.60 14.21
N THR A 360 7.89 -19.94 15.35
CA THR A 360 6.88 -19.11 16.04
C THR A 360 6.63 -17.79 15.33
N ASP A 361 7.68 -17.13 14.84
CA ASP A 361 7.60 -15.89 14.08
C ASP A 361 6.94 -16.10 12.70
N GLU A 362 7.16 -17.25 12.07
CA GLU A 362 6.50 -17.60 10.80
C GLU A 362 4.99 -17.76 10.98
N ALA A 363 4.56 -18.51 12.00
CA ALA A 363 3.14 -18.71 12.30
C ALA A 363 2.42 -17.38 12.59
N HIS A 364 3.05 -16.49 13.37
CA HIS A 364 2.48 -15.18 13.67
C HIS A 364 2.34 -14.30 12.41
N ARG A 365 3.31 -14.35 11.49
CA ARG A 365 3.25 -13.60 10.21
C ARG A 365 2.13 -14.10 9.30
N VAL A 366 1.94 -15.42 9.20
CA VAL A 366 0.84 -16.02 8.44
C VAL A 366 -0.51 -15.56 8.99
N ALA A 367 -0.71 -15.67 10.31
CA ALA A 367 -1.95 -15.26 10.96
C ALA A 367 -2.26 -13.78 10.75
N LEU A 368 -1.23 -12.91 10.84
CA LEU A 368 -1.38 -11.50 10.56
C LEU A 368 -1.81 -11.21 9.12
N ALA A 369 -1.15 -11.85 8.14
CA ALA A 369 -1.45 -11.66 6.73
C ALA A 369 -2.89 -12.08 6.40
N GLN A 370 -3.34 -13.21 6.96
CA GLN A 370 -4.73 -13.65 6.83
C GLN A 370 -5.72 -12.68 7.47
N ARG A 371 -5.41 -12.13 8.65
CA ARG A 371 -6.27 -11.13 9.30
C ARG A 371 -6.41 -9.87 8.44
N GLN A 372 -5.33 -9.40 7.80
CA GLN A 372 -5.40 -8.26 6.90
C GLN A 372 -6.23 -8.56 5.65
N LEU A 373 -6.08 -9.76 5.10
CA LEU A 373 -6.86 -10.20 3.96
C LEU A 373 -8.37 -10.25 4.28
N ARG A 374 -8.74 -10.77 5.46
CA ARG A 374 -10.13 -10.73 5.95
C ARG A 374 -10.68 -9.31 6.05
N ARG A 375 -9.86 -8.35 6.47
CA ARG A 375 -10.26 -6.92 6.49
C ARG A 375 -10.53 -6.42 5.07
N MET A 376 -9.69 -6.76 4.09
CA MET A 376 -9.92 -6.37 2.70
C MET A 376 -11.17 -7.02 2.11
N GLU A 377 -11.45 -8.28 2.43
CA GLU A 377 -12.70 -8.94 2.05
C GLU A 377 -13.91 -8.27 2.68
N ALA A 378 -13.84 -7.91 3.96
CA ALA A 378 -14.90 -7.18 4.63
C ALA A 378 -15.15 -5.81 3.95
N VAL A 379 -14.11 -5.15 3.45
CA VAL A 379 -14.28 -3.94 2.63
C VAL A 379 -14.97 -4.25 1.30
N ALA A 380 -14.62 -5.35 0.62
CA ALA A 380 -15.15 -5.71 -0.70
C ALA A 380 -16.56 -6.30 -0.68
N GLU A 381 -16.92 -7.08 0.33
CA GLU A 381 -18.26 -7.64 0.48
C GLU A 381 -19.17 -6.75 1.33
N GLY A 382 -18.62 -5.95 2.25
CA GLY A 382 -19.30 -5.01 3.16
C GLY A 382 -20.46 -4.21 2.56
N GLU A 383 -21.47 -3.94 3.38
CA GLU A 383 -22.64 -3.11 3.00
C GLU A 383 -22.39 -1.62 3.24
N GLY A 384 -21.41 -1.31 4.09
CA GLY A 384 -21.02 0.06 4.39
C GLY A 384 -20.34 0.76 3.22
N CYS A 385 -20.16 2.07 3.37
CA CYS A 385 -19.40 2.89 2.44
C CYS A 385 -17.97 2.35 2.25
N ARG A 386 -17.55 2.11 1.00
CA ARG A 386 -16.20 1.61 0.68
C ARG A 386 -15.10 2.53 1.16
N GLU A 387 -15.20 3.82 0.86
CA GLU A 387 -14.20 4.83 1.28
C GLU A 387 -14.10 4.88 2.81
N GLN A 388 -15.23 4.84 3.52
CA GLN A 388 -15.25 4.87 4.97
C GLN A 388 -14.53 3.65 5.56
N ALA A 389 -14.80 2.46 5.04
CA ALA A 389 -14.16 1.23 5.49
C ALA A 389 -12.65 1.23 5.21
N LEU A 390 -12.23 1.76 4.04
CA LEU A 390 -10.82 1.92 3.70
C LEU A 390 -10.11 2.93 4.61
N LEU A 391 -10.72 4.08 4.88
CA LEU A 391 -10.12 5.11 5.74
C LEU A 391 -10.05 4.68 7.21
N LEU A 392 -11.03 3.90 7.67
CA LEU A 392 -10.97 3.27 8.98
C LEU A 392 -9.72 2.39 9.12
N SER A 393 -9.23 1.78 8.04
CA SER A 393 -8.04 0.93 8.11
C SER A 393 -6.78 1.66 8.53
N VAL A 394 -6.66 2.95 8.18
CA VAL A 394 -5.57 3.84 8.58
C VAL A 394 -5.91 4.68 9.82
N GLY A 395 -7.05 4.41 10.46
CA GLY A 395 -7.51 5.08 11.68
C GLY A 395 -8.17 6.44 11.44
N GLU A 396 -8.68 6.71 10.24
CA GLU A 396 -9.41 7.92 9.91
C GLU A 396 -10.93 7.66 9.92
N LEU A 397 -11.66 8.43 10.73
CA LEU A 397 -13.12 8.32 10.85
C LEU A 397 -13.79 9.40 10.00
N VAL A 398 -14.62 8.97 9.05
CA VAL A 398 -15.36 9.86 8.15
C VAL A 398 -16.82 9.41 8.00
N PRO A 399 -17.75 10.31 7.60
CA PRO A 399 -19.09 9.90 7.19
C PRO A 399 -19.07 9.12 5.87
N PRO A 400 -20.16 8.39 5.53
CA PRO A 400 -20.35 7.79 4.21
C PRO A 400 -20.08 8.77 3.07
N CYS A 401 -19.47 8.29 1.99
CA CYS A 401 -18.92 9.17 0.95
C CYS A 401 -19.94 9.67 -0.07
N GLY A 402 -21.12 9.03 -0.17
CA GLY A 402 -22.17 9.37 -1.14
C GLY A 402 -21.88 9.02 -2.60
N ARG A 403 -20.68 8.49 -2.93
CA ARG A 403 -20.22 8.34 -4.33
C ARG A 403 -19.59 6.99 -4.70
N CYS A 404 -19.36 6.11 -3.73
CA CYS A 404 -18.92 4.73 -4.01
C CYS A 404 -20.10 3.88 -4.45
N ASP A 405 -19.82 2.73 -5.08
CA ASP A 405 -20.82 1.75 -5.53
C ASP A 405 -21.89 1.45 -4.46
N ARG A 406 -21.49 1.25 -3.20
CA ARG A 406 -22.41 1.00 -2.08
C ARG A 406 -23.23 2.21 -1.64
N CYS A 407 -22.68 3.42 -1.74
CA CYS A 407 -23.44 4.63 -1.41
C CYS A 407 -24.44 5.01 -2.51
N GLN A 408 -24.17 4.61 -3.75
CA GLN A 408 -25.02 4.89 -4.91
C GLN A 408 -26.08 3.81 -5.15
N MET A 409 -25.91 2.63 -4.54
CA MET A 409 -26.86 1.52 -4.65
C MET A 409 -27.98 1.68 -3.62
N GLU A 410 -29.23 1.61 -4.08
CA GLU A 410 -30.39 1.42 -3.21
C GLU A 410 -30.44 -0.05 -2.74
N CYS A 411 -29.76 -0.34 -1.64
CA CYS A 411 -29.76 -1.68 -1.07
C CYS A 411 -31.09 -1.99 -0.37
N ARG A 412 -31.89 -2.90 -0.93
CA ARG A 412 -33.01 -3.52 -0.21
C ARG A 412 -32.45 -4.53 0.79
N ARG A 413 -32.62 -4.27 2.08
CA ARG A 413 -32.25 -5.22 3.13
C ARG A 413 -33.34 -6.27 3.26
N GLN A 414 -32.95 -7.53 3.20
CA GLN A 414 -33.80 -8.67 3.52
C GLN A 414 -33.39 -9.23 4.88
N ASN A 415 -34.33 -9.81 5.63
CA ASN A 415 -33.99 -10.56 6.83
C ASN A 415 -33.46 -11.95 6.43
N TRP A 416 -32.26 -12.29 6.87
CA TRP A 416 -31.57 -13.57 6.64
C TRP A 416 -31.53 -14.44 7.91
N SER A 417 -32.38 -14.16 8.90
CA SER A 417 -32.37 -14.89 10.17
C SER A 417 -32.64 -16.37 10.01
N ASP A 418 -33.52 -16.72 9.08
CA ASP A 418 -33.99 -18.10 8.90
C ASP A 418 -32.91 -18.92 8.19
N GLU A 419 -32.33 -18.37 7.12
CA GLU A 419 -31.16 -18.95 6.46
C GLU A 419 -29.96 -19.04 7.40
N ALA A 420 -29.72 -18.01 8.23
CA ALA A 420 -28.63 -18.04 9.19
C ALA A 420 -28.82 -19.14 10.24
N GLN A 421 -30.06 -19.37 10.68
CA GLN A 421 -30.38 -20.45 11.60
C GLN A 421 -30.11 -21.82 10.97
N ILE A 422 -30.58 -22.07 9.74
CA ILE A 422 -30.32 -23.31 9.01
C ILE A 422 -28.81 -23.57 8.87
N LEU A 423 -28.05 -22.54 8.48
CA LEU A 423 -26.60 -22.62 8.33
C LEU A 423 -25.91 -22.98 9.65
N LEU A 424 -26.31 -22.33 10.75
CA LEU A 424 -25.74 -22.57 12.08
C LEU A 424 -26.11 -23.95 12.62
N GLU A 425 -27.34 -24.42 12.41
CA GLU A 425 -27.78 -25.78 12.77
C GLU A 425 -26.93 -26.82 12.04
N LYS A 426 -26.75 -26.66 10.73
CA LYS A 426 -25.89 -27.56 9.95
C LYS A 426 -24.43 -27.54 10.40
N LEU A 427 -23.91 -26.36 10.73
CA LEU A 427 -22.57 -26.21 11.27
C LEU A 427 -22.41 -26.82 12.68
N ALA A 428 -23.50 -27.02 13.42
CA ALA A 428 -23.47 -27.66 14.73
C ALA A 428 -23.39 -29.19 14.62
N GLU A 429 -23.97 -29.76 13.57
CA GLU A 429 -23.91 -31.20 13.25
C GLU A 429 -22.50 -31.62 12.80
N ASP A 430 -21.89 -30.82 11.92
CA ASP A 430 -20.53 -31.03 11.46
C ASP A 430 -19.54 -30.31 12.38
N CYS A 431 -18.85 -31.02 13.28
CA CYS A 431 -17.83 -30.51 14.22
C CYS A 431 -16.61 -29.82 13.53
N GLY A 432 -16.83 -28.70 12.85
CA GLY A 432 -15.88 -27.99 12.01
C GLY A 432 -15.89 -28.47 10.56
N THR A 433 -16.50 -27.70 9.66
CA THR A 433 -16.47 -27.94 8.20
C THR A 433 -15.90 -26.74 7.46
N ASP A 434 -15.39 -26.92 6.25
CA ASP A 434 -14.93 -25.79 5.43
C ASP A 434 -16.12 -25.10 4.71
N ALA A 435 -15.95 -23.80 4.42
CA ALA A 435 -17.03 -22.98 3.87
C ALA A 435 -17.55 -23.48 2.50
N ARG A 436 -16.72 -24.14 1.67
CA ARG A 436 -17.16 -24.67 0.37
C ARG A 436 -18.02 -25.90 0.56
N ARG A 437 -17.55 -26.86 1.36
CA ARG A 437 -18.30 -28.07 1.68
C ARG A 437 -19.64 -27.74 2.33
N LEU A 438 -19.67 -26.79 3.27
CA LEU A 438 -20.91 -26.31 3.88
C LEU A 438 -21.87 -25.75 2.82
N SER A 439 -21.36 -24.92 1.91
CA SER A 439 -22.16 -24.33 0.83
C SER A 439 -22.69 -25.39 -0.14
N ASP A 440 -21.88 -26.38 -0.50
CA ASP A 440 -22.25 -27.45 -1.43
C ASP A 440 -23.35 -28.34 -0.83
N VAL A 441 -23.24 -28.69 0.46
CA VAL A 441 -24.25 -29.45 1.20
C VAL A 441 -25.56 -28.67 1.29
N LEU A 442 -25.50 -27.41 1.74
CA LEU A 442 -26.70 -26.56 1.85
C LEU A 442 -27.37 -26.31 0.49
N ASN A 443 -26.60 -26.17 -0.60
CA ASN A 443 -27.15 -26.07 -1.95
C ASN A 443 -27.87 -27.35 -2.40
N SER A 444 -27.42 -28.52 -1.91
CA SER A 444 -28.03 -29.81 -2.24
C SER A 444 -29.29 -30.12 -1.43
N GLU A 445 -29.33 -29.70 -0.15
CA GLU A 445 -30.43 -30.00 0.78
C GLU A 445 -31.54 -28.95 0.72
N GLU A 446 -31.21 -27.66 0.72
CA GLU A 446 -32.17 -26.54 0.85
C GLU A 446 -32.45 -25.85 -0.49
N GLY A 447 -31.82 -26.33 -1.57
CA GLY A 447 -31.87 -25.75 -2.91
C GLY A 447 -30.79 -24.68 -3.15
N PRO A 448 -30.52 -24.34 -4.42
CA PRO A 448 -29.46 -23.43 -4.80
C PRO A 448 -29.81 -21.99 -4.38
N SER A 449 -29.37 -21.61 -3.20
CA SER A 449 -29.24 -20.22 -2.79
C SER A 449 -27.83 -19.78 -3.16
N ALA A 450 -27.70 -18.81 -4.08
CA ALA A 450 -26.41 -18.30 -4.55
C ALA A 450 -25.54 -17.62 -3.45
N HIS A 451 -25.99 -17.68 -2.19
CA HIS A 451 -25.50 -16.85 -1.10
C HIS A 451 -25.10 -17.63 0.16
N TRP A 452 -25.18 -18.97 0.24
CA TRP A 452 -24.76 -19.70 1.45
C TRP A 452 -23.32 -19.40 1.89
N GLY A 453 -22.37 -19.46 0.96
CA GLY A 453 -20.98 -19.10 1.25
C GLY A 453 -20.79 -17.62 1.60
N TRP A 454 -21.63 -16.73 1.07
CA TRP A 454 -21.63 -15.31 1.45
C TRP A 454 -22.19 -15.11 2.85
N LEU A 455 -23.29 -15.78 3.19
CA LEU A 455 -23.93 -15.73 4.51
C LEU A 455 -22.98 -16.27 5.57
N ALA A 456 -22.31 -17.39 5.31
CA ALA A 456 -21.27 -17.93 6.20
C ALA A 456 -20.20 -16.86 6.52
N ARG A 457 -19.70 -16.14 5.50
CA ARG A 457 -18.73 -15.05 5.69
C ARG A 457 -19.32 -13.85 6.45
N ARG A 458 -20.61 -13.54 6.27
CA ARG A 458 -21.32 -12.53 7.08
C ARG A 458 -21.43 -12.91 8.54
N LEU A 459 -21.80 -14.15 8.82
CA LEU A 459 -21.89 -14.64 10.19
C LEU A 459 -20.52 -14.70 10.89
N VAL A 460 -19.42 -14.85 10.13
CA VAL A 460 -18.06 -14.63 10.66
C VAL A 460 -17.82 -13.16 11.03
N GLN A 461 -18.28 -12.20 10.21
CA GLN A 461 -18.14 -10.77 10.47
C GLN A 461 -18.97 -10.29 11.67
N GLU A 462 -20.16 -10.85 11.88
CA GLU A 462 -21.01 -10.61 13.06
C GLU A 462 -20.57 -11.41 14.30
N GLU A 463 -19.42 -12.08 14.24
CA GLU A 463 -18.89 -12.92 15.30
C GLU A 463 -19.84 -14.03 15.76
N LEU A 464 -20.77 -14.51 14.93
CA LEU A 464 -21.60 -15.69 15.21
C LEU A 464 -20.84 -16.99 14.90
N ILE A 465 -19.94 -16.92 13.92
CA ILE A 465 -19.05 -18.00 13.51
C ILE A 465 -17.60 -17.54 13.70
N GLN A 466 -16.73 -18.46 14.09
CA GLN A 466 -15.28 -18.32 14.03
C GLN A 466 -14.75 -19.12 12.85
N GLU A 467 -13.78 -18.56 12.15
CA GLU A 467 -13.07 -19.26 11.09
C GLU A 467 -11.63 -19.57 11.53
N SER A 468 -11.09 -20.71 11.10
CA SER A 468 -9.70 -21.09 11.39
C SER A 468 -8.68 -20.27 10.60
N ASP A 469 -7.57 -19.96 11.26
CA ASP A 469 -6.42 -19.21 10.72
C ASP A 469 -5.31 -20.14 10.18
N ASP A 470 -5.58 -21.44 10.04
CA ASP A 470 -4.62 -22.44 9.55
C ASP A 470 -4.57 -22.53 8.01
N GLY A 471 -5.42 -21.76 7.31
CA GLY A 471 -5.55 -21.77 5.86
C GLY A 471 -6.55 -22.82 5.33
N ASN A 472 -7.09 -23.69 6.20
CA ASN A 472 -8.15 -24.64 5.83
C ASN A 472 -9.55 -24.04 5.91
N GLN A 473 -9.69 -22.82 6.47
CA GLN A 473 -10.94 -22.05 6.45
C GLN A 473 -12.12 -22.82 7.07
N ARG A 474 -11.84 -23.56 8.15
CA ARG A 474 -12.86 -24.31 8.90
C ARG A 474 -13.68 -23.36 9.75
N LEU A 475 -14.98 -23.55 9.72
CA LEU A 475 -15.96 -22.74 10.44
C LEU A 475 -16.35 -23.43 11.75
N TYR A 476 -16.49 -22.67 12.81
CA TYR A 476 -16.87 -23.12 14.15
C TYR A 476 -17.89 -22.15 14.75
N ILE A 477 -18.91 -22.66 15.41
CA ILE A 477 -19.91 -21.80 16.04
C ILE A 477 -19.34 -21.15 17.30
N ARG A 478 -19.52 -19.82 17.44
CA ARG A 478 -19.19 -19.08 18.66
C ARG A 478 -20.34 -19.14 19.67
N GLU A 479 -20.08 -18.74 20.92
CA GLU A 479 -21.13 -18.67 21.94
C GLU A 479 -22.30 -17.77 21.51
N SER A 480 -22.01 -16.64 20.88
CA SER A 480 -22.97 -15.74 20.23
C SER A 480 -23.81 -16.44 19.16
N GLY A 481 -23.21 -17.28 18.32
CA GLY A 481 -23.93 -18.12 17.33
C GLY A 481 -24.86 -19.13 17.99
N ARG A 482 -24.44 -19.76 19.09
CA ARG A 482 -25.32 -20.65 19.88
C ARG A 482 -26.48 -19.88 20.50
N ARG A 483 -26.23 -18.68 21.02
CA ARG A 483 -27.29 -17.78 21.54
C ARG A 483 -28.27 -17.38 20.44
N PHE A 484 -27.77 -17.11 19.24
CA PHE A 484 -28.60 -16.84 18.06
C PHE A 484 -29.53 -18.01 17.75
N MET A 485 -29.02 -19.25 17.69
CA MET A 485 -29.84 -20.44 17.45
C MET A 485 -30.96 -20.62 18.49
N HIS A 486 -30.68 -20.32 19.76
CA HIS A 486 -31.69 -20.42 20.83
C HIS A 486 -32.71 -19.28 20.80
N ARG A 487 -32.29 -18.08 20.38
CA ARG A 487 -33.13 -16.89 20.31
C ARG A 487 -32.72 -16.05 19.10
N PRO A 488 -33.24 -16.37 17.91
CA PRO A 488 -32.89 -15.65 16.69
C PRO A 488 -33.27 -14.18 16.79
N TRP A 489 -32.39 -13.30 16.32
CA TRP A 489 -32.70 -11.90 16.11
C TRP A 489 -32.66 -11.56 14.61
N PRO A 490 -33.35 -10.51 14.15
CA PRO A 490 -33.35 -10.16 12.75
C PRO A 490 -31.93 -9.84 12.24
N LEU A 491 -31.56 -10.43 11.11
CA LEU A 491 -30.29 -10.19 10.41
C LEU A 491 -30.59 -9.52 9.07
N HIS A 492 -30.65 -8.19 9.07
CA HIS A 492 -31.01 -7.42 7.89
C HIS A 492 -29.79 -7.13 7.01
N TYR A 493 -29.63 -7.88 5.92
CA TYR A 493 -28.51 -7.76 4.98
C TYR A 493 -28.96 -7.46 3.55
N ALA A 494 -28.07 -6.85 2.78
CA ALA A 494 -28.16 -6.64 1.34
C ALA A 494 -27.19 -7.60 0.63
N ALA A 495 -27.75 -8.63 -0.01
CA ALA A 495 -27.01 -9.73 -0.64
C ALA A 495 -26.48 -9.43 -2.04
#